data_AF-A0A1H0VH32-F1
#
_entry.id   AF-A0A1H0VH32-F1
#
_cell.length_a   1.000
_cell.length_b   1.000
_cell.length_c   1.000
_cell.angle_alpha   90.00
_cell.angle_beta   90.00
_cell.angle_gamma   90.00
#
_symmetry.space_group_name_H-M   'P 1'
#
loop_
_entity.id
_entity.type
_entity.pdbx_description
1 polymer ?
#
loop_
_entity_poly.entity_id
_entity_poly.type
_entity_poly.pdbx_seq_one_letter_code
_entity_poly.pdbx_strand_id
1 'polypeptide(L)' 'MGLCKYNVPSFQAIGKEYQRLIIDVSSEKSNIVDMIYEVFQSFISEEISDFNSSVYYSSPEYLKHSYLEGKLLA' A
#
# COMPACT_ATOMS: atom_id res chain seq x y z
N MET A 1 4.76 -5.40 -31.02
CA MET A 1 4.89 -4.23 -30.13
C MET A 1 3.93 -4.43 -28.97
N GLY A 2 4.45 -4.83 -27.81
CA GLY A 2 3.61 -4.98 -26.62
C GLY A 2 3.25 -3.60 -26.09
N LEU A 3 2.05 -3.14 -26.41
CA LEU A 3 1.48 -1.98 -25.72
C LEU A 3 1.22 -2.45 -24.29
N CYS A 4 2.18 -2.18 -23.39
CA CYS A 4 1.99 -2.35 -21.97
C CYS A 4 0.86 -1.41 -21.56
N LYS A 5 -0.38 -1.92 -21.61
CA LYS A 5 -1.57 -1.27 -21.09
C LYS A 5 -1.48 -1.38 -19.57
N TYR A 6 -0.56 -0.63 -18.95
CA TYR A 6 -0.66 -0.37 -17.53
C TYR A 6 -1.91 0.47 -17.34
N ASN A 7 -3.01 -0.22 -17.08
CA ASN A 7 -4.30 0.42 -16.86
C ASN A 7 -4.13 1.19 -15.55
N VAL A 8 -4.14 2.52 -15.63
CA VAL A 8 -4.04 3.38 -14.44
C VAL A 8 -5.10 2.89 -13.45
N PRO A 9 -4.69 2.49 -12.23
CA PRO A 9 -5.64 1.99 -11.25
C PRO A 9 -6.66 3.08 -10.94
N SER A 10 -7.94 2.71 -10.97
CA SER A 10 -9.00 3.61 -10.50
C SER A 10 -8.82 3.85 -9.00
N PHE A 11 -9.27 5.01 -8.50
CA PHE A 11 -9.31 5.36 -7.07
C PHE A 11 -9.83 4.22 -6.16
N GLN A 12 -10.73 3.37 -6.65
CA GLN A 12 -11.20 2.17 -5.95
C GLN A 12 -10.14 1.09 -5.74
N ALA A 13 -9.31 0.81 -6.74
CA ALA A 13 -8.24 -0.19 -6.62
C ALA A 13 -7.23 0.21 -5.54
N ILE A 14 -6.99 1.52 -5.45
CA ILE A 14 -6.05 2.14 -4.52
C ILE A 14 -6.60 2.03 -3.10
N GLY A 15 -7.86 2.41 -2.89
CA GLY A 15 -8.54 2.24 -1.61
C GLY A 15 -8.56 0.78 -1.14
N LYS A 16 -8.63 -0.18 -2.07
CA LYS A 16 -8.57 -1.61 -1.76
C LYS A 16 -7.19 -2.05 -1.25
N GLU A 17 -6.11 -1.53 -1.81
CA GLU A 17 -4.75 -1.82 -1.32
C GLU A 17 -4.50 -1.23 0.06
N TYR A 18 -4.93 0.01 0.31
CA TYR A 18 -4.91 0.60 1.65
C TYR A 18 -5.70 -0.24 2.66
N GLN A 19 -6.95 -0.58 2.32
CA GLN A 19 -7.81 -1.38 3.18
C GLN A 19 -7.14 -2.72 3.52
N ARG A 20 -6.54 -3.37 2.53
CA ARG A 20 -5.83 -4.64 2.72
C ARG A 20 -4.65 -4.49 3.68
N LEU A 21 -3.79 -3.49 3.46
CA LEU A 21 -2.64 -3.23 4.32
C LEU A 21 -3.07 -2.95 5.76
N ILE A 22 -4.07 -2.09 5.95
CA ILE A 22 -4.61 -1.75 7.27
C ILE A 22 -5.14 -3.01 7.97
N ILE A 23 -5.91 -3.85 7.28
CA ILE A 23 -6.42 -5.12 7.85
C ILE A 23 -5.27 -6.06 8.22
N ASP A 24 -4.25 -6.16 7.39
CA ASP A 24 -3.14 -7.10 7.58
C ASP A 24 -2.22 -6.71 8.75
N VAL A 25 -2.02 -5.40 8.94
CA VAL A 25 -1.21 -4.84 10.04
C VAL A 25 -2.05 -4.67 11.30
N SER A 26 -3.37 -4.48 11.18
CA SER A 26 -4.25 -4.25 12.33
C SER A 26 -4.39 -5.55 13.13
N SER A 27 -3.69 -5.62 14.25
CA SER A 27 -3.91 -6.67 15.24
C SER A 27 -5.26 -6.48 15.95
N GLU A 28 -5.79 -7.57 16.51
CA GLU A 28 -7.10 -7.66 17.20
C GLU A 28 -7.31 -6.63 18.34
N LYS A 29 -6.25 -5.92 18.76
CA LYS A 29 -6.25 -4.96 19.87
C LYS A 29 -5.93 -3.50 19.48
N SER A 30 -5.64 -3.19 18.22
CA SER A 30 -5.35 -1.81 17.80
C SER A 30 -6.60 -1.04 17.42
N ASN A 31 -6.61 0.27 17.72
CA ASN A 31 -7.68 1.16 17.29
C ASN A 31 -7.57 1.38 15.78
N ILE A 32 -8.55 0.88 15.01
CA ILE A 32 -8.48 0.94 13.54
C ILE A 32 -8.33 2.37 13.00
N VAL A 33 -8.89 3.36 13.70
CA VAL A 33 -8.78 4.79 13.33
C VAL A 33 -7.34 5.29 13.43
N ASP A 34 -6.64 4.88 14.49
CA ASP A 34 -5.23 5.24 14.72
C ASP A 34 -4.33 4.59 13.66
N MET A 35 -4.60 3.31 13.35
CA MET A 35 -3.96 2.57 12.27
C MET A 35 -4.16 3.21 10.89
N ILE A 36 -5.38 3.66 10.57
CA ILE A 36 -5.64 4.39 9.33
C ILE A 36 -4.77 5.66 9.30
N TYR A 37 -4.74 6.42 10.40
CA TYR A 37 -3.97 7.65 10.48
C TYR A 37 -2.47 7.39 10.30
N GLU A 38 -1.91 6.37 10.96
CA GLU A 38 -0.50 5.99 10.86
C GLU A 38 -0.13 5.56 9.44
N VAL A 39 -0.96 4.74 8.79
CA VAL A 39 -0.73 4.29 7.40
C VAL A 39 -0.75 5.47 6.43
N PHE A 40 -1.71 6.41 6.57
CA PHE A 40 -1.79 7.59 5.72
C PHE A 40 -0.69 8.62 5.96
N GLN A 41 -0.13 8.67 7.17
CA GLN A 41 1.02 9.53 7.52
C GLN A 41 2.38 8.87 7.20
N SER A 42 2.39 7.58 6.85
CA SER A 42 3.61 6.84 6.55
C SER A 42 4.05 6.99 5.09
N PHE A 43 5.32 6.69 4.83
CA PHE A 43 5.90 6.68 3.47
C PHE A 43 5.15 5.74 2.50
N ILE A 44 4.52 4.68 3.03
CA ILE A 44 3.73 3.74 2.22
C ILE A 44 2.56 4.43 1.51
N SER A 45 2.07 5.54 2.07
CA SER A 45 0.97 6.32 1.51
C SER A 45 1.36 6.94 0.17
N GLU A 46 2.58 7.49 0.11
CA GLU A 46 3.17 8.05 -1.11
C GLU A 46 3.41 6.95 -2.14
N GLU A 47 3.93 5.80 -1.73
CA GLU A 47 4.20 4.67 -2.63
C GLU A 47 2.91 4.04 -3.20
N ILE A 48 1.87 3.87 -2.38
CA ILE A 48 0.57 3.35 -2.83
C ILE A 48 -0.14 4.38 -3.70
N SER A 49 0.02 5.68 -3.41
CA SER A 49 -0.52 6.76 -4.24
C SER A 49 0.27 7.00 -5.53
N ASP A 50 1.51 6.51 -5.63
CA ASP A 50 2.33 6.63 -6.83
C ASP A 50 2.13 5.41 -7.74
N PHE A 51 1.10 5.48 -8.57
CA PHE A 51 0.73 4.42 -9.53
C PHE A 51 1.73 4.27 -10.70
N ASN A 52 2.72 5.15 -10.77
CA ASN A 52 3.82 5.08 -11.74
C ASN A 52 5.04 4.36 -11.17
N SER A 53 5.16 4.26 -9.85
CA SER A 53 6.23 3.53 -9.19
C SER A 53 6.04 2.03 -9.41
N SER A 54 7.14 1.34 -9.72
CA SER A 54 7.18 -0.12 -9.82
C SER A 54 6.70 -0.81 -8.54
N VAL A 55 6.70 -0.07 -7.42
CA VAL A 55 6.29 -0.51 -6.08
C VAL A 55 4.78 -0.80 -6.01
N TYR A 56 3.94 -0.07 -6.75
CA TYR A 56 2.50 -0.37 -6.80
C TYR A 56 2.20 -1.77 -7.36
N TYR A 57 3.08 -2.29 -8.23
CA TYR A 57 2.96 -3.63 -8.81
C TYR A 57 3.65 -4.71 -7.97
N SER A 58 4.25 -4.34 -6.84
CA SER A 58 4.86 -5.29 -5.91
C SER A 58 3.81 -6.12 -5.19
N SER A 59 4.23 -7.27 -4.67
CA SER A 59 3.34 -8.12 -3.89
C SER A 59 2.79 -7.38 -2.66
N PRO A 60 1.52 -7.61 -2.29
CA PRO A 60 0.92 -7.01 -1.09
C PRO A 60 1.69 -7.37 0.19
N GLU A 61 2.27 -8.56 0.24
CA GLU A 61 3.13 -8.99 1.35
C GLU A 61 4.42 -8.19 1.43
N TYR A 62 4.96 -7.76 0.28
CA TYR A 62 6.14 -6.91 0.22
C TYR A 62 5.84 -5.51 0.74
N LEU A 63 4.69 -4.93 0.37
CA LEU A 63 4.24 -3.64 0.90
C LEU A 63 4.08 -3.69 2.41
N LYS A 64 3.48 -4.77 2.93
CA LYS A 64 3.38 -4.99 4.37
C LYS A 64 4.75 -5.08 5.05
N HIS A 65 5.66 -5.91 4.55
CA HIS A 65 6.97 -6.06 5.20
C HIS A 65 7.76 -4.76 5.14
N SER A 66 7.66 -4.03 4.03
CA SER A 66 8.26 -2.71 3.89
C SER A 66 7.67 -1.70 4.88
N TYR A 67 6.34 -1.73 5.08
CA TYR A 67 5.66 -0.91 6.10
C TYR A 67 6.16 -1.24 7.51
N LEU A 68 6.22 -2.52 7.87
CA LEU A 68 6.69 -2.98 9.18
C LEU A 68 8.17 -2.67 9.43
N GLU A 69 9.00 -2.70 8.39
CA GLU A 69 10.43 -2.33 8.46
C GLU A 69 10.64 -0.80 8.39
N GLY A 70 9.63 -0.01 8.03
CA GLY A 70 9.75 1.44 7.86
C GLY A 70 10.55 1.89 6.63
N LYS A 71 10.83 0.99 5.68
CA LYS A 71 11.62 1.23 4.46
C LYS A 71 11.23 0.25 3.36
N LEU A 72 11.46 0.62 2.10
CA LEU A 72 11.35 -0.33 0.99
C LEU A 72 12.45 -1.39 1.07
N LEU A 73 12.07 -2.65 0.98
CA LEU A 73 13.00 -3.78 0.99
C LEU A 73 13.64 -3.92 -0.41
N ALA A 74 14.96 -3.77 -0.51
CA ALA A 74 15.66 -3.88 -1.79
C ALA A 74 15.83 -5.34 -2.25
#